data_AF-A0A2J6J3C7-F1
#
_entry.id   AF-A0A2J6J3C7-F1
#
_cell.length_a   1.000
_cell.length_b   1.000
_cell.length_c   1.000
_cell.angle_alpha   90.00
_cell.angle_beta   90.00
_cell.angle_gamma   90.00
#
_symmetry.space_group_name_H-M   'P 1'
#
loop_
_entity.id
_entity.type
_entity.pdbx_description
1 polymer ?
#
loop_
_entity_poly.entity_id
_entity_poly.type
_entity_poly.pdbx_seq_one_letter_code
_entity_poly.pdbx_strand_id
1 'polypeptide(L)'
;MGQNISTKIFCVLLFLFAIVSIAEAKTVTLSWSAGSAADIAGYKVYYDAGDSGLPLVGSGANEGGSPIDVGLSLNTVLTGLPSDQTHRLAVTAYTEAGVESGYSNIMTSSPVAVQVNKAPILASIGPQSAAEGNSLQFTVSATDADGDSLTYSAANLPSGASFSAGSRAFSWTPTAAQVGTYTVTFTVSDGSLTDTEAVEITVTDLNLAPVLALIGAQSVADGSTLQFTISATDADGDSLSYSAANLPSGASFDAAARVFSWTPTTAQAGTYTVTFTVSDGSLTDTEAVMMTV
;
A
#
# COMPACT_ATOMS: atom_id res chain seq x y z
N MET A 1 -62.09 17.67 52.86
CA MET A 1 -61.56 17.17 51.57
C MET A 1 -61.09 18.37 50.76
N GLY A 2 -59.85 18.82 50.98
CA GLY A 2 -59.21 19.82 50.13
C GLY A 2 -58.36 19.07 49.11
N GLN A 3 -58.67 19.24 47.84
CA GLN A 3 -57.91 18.67 46.72
C GLN A 3 -56.45 19.16 46.81
N ASN A 4 -55.51 18.24 47.02
CA ASN A 4 -54.08 18.49 46.82
C ASN A 4 -53.87 18.71 45.32
N ILE A 5 -53.97 19.96 44.86
CA ILE A 5 -53.64 20.31 43.50
C ILE A 5 -52.10 20.29 43.41
N SER A 6 -51.54 19.18 42.94
CA SER A 6 -50.13 19.08 42.58
C SER A 6 -49.89 19.95 41.34
N THR A 7 -49.38 21.17 41.56
CA THR A 7 -48.88 22.01 40.47
C THR A 7 -47.55 21.45 40.00
N LYS A 8 -47.53 20.78 38.83
CA LYS A 8 -46.29 20.34 38.18
C LYS A 8 -45.64 21.51 37.45
N ILE A 9 -44.47 21.93 37.90
CA ILE A 9 -43.63 22.89 37.18
C ILE A 9 -42.77 22.09 36.20
N PHE A 10 -42.91 22.37 34.90
CA PHE A 10 -42.08 21.77 33.86
C PHE A 10 -40.87 22.68 33.63
N CYS A 11 -39.68 22.22 34.03
CA CYS A 11 -38.43 22.81 33.58
C CYS A 11 -37.90 21.96 32.42
N VAL A 12 -37.58 22.58 31.29
CA VAL A 12 -36.90 21.90 30.17
C VAL A 12 -35.41 22.21 30.32
N LEU A 13 -34.62 21.21 30.69
CA LEU A 13 -33.17 21.31 30.63
C LEU A 13 -32.68 20.91 29.23
N LEU A 14 -31.84 21.75 28.64
CA LEU A 14 -31.13 21.45 27.40
C LEU A 14 -29.64 21.33 27.73
N PHE A 15 -29.10 20.12 27.68
CA PHE A 15 -27.66 19.89 27.79
C PHE A 15 -27.05 19.74 26.40
N LEU A 16 -26.07 20.59 26.08
CA LEU A 16 -25.20 20.38 24.93
C LEU A 16 -23.94 19.68 25.42
N PHE A 17 -23.79 18.40 25.07
CA PHE A 17 -22.54 17.68 25.26
C PHE A 17 -21.63 17.98 24.07
N ALA A 18 -20.46 18.56 24.34
CA ALA A 18 -19.42 18.73 23.34
C ALA A 18 -18.67 17.40 23.15
N ILE A 19 -19.31 16.43 22.48
CA ILE A 19 -18.66 15.19 22.03
C ILE A 19 -19.00 15.02 20.55
N VAL A 20 -18.03 14.54 19.76
CA VAL A 20 -17.96 14.58 18.29
C VAL A 20 -19.03 13.72 17.56
N SER A 21 -20.10 13.29 18.25
CA SER A 21 -21.31 12.78 17.61
C SER A 21 -22.55 13.46 18.21
N ILE A 22 -23.26 14.22 17.39
CA ILE A 22 -24.46 14.98 17.75
C ILE A 22 -25.65 14.02 17.80
N ALA A 23 -26.15 13.67 18.99
CA ALA A 23 -27.46 13.02 19.26
C ALA A 23 -27.53 12.80 20.79
N GLU A 24 -28.43 13.33 21.61
CA GLU A 24 -29.74 13.97 21.48
C GLU A 24 -29.91 14.90 22.68
N ALA A 25 -30.63 16.01 22.55
CA ALA A 25 -31.11 16.74 23.72
C ALA A 25 -32.09 15.83 24.49
N LYS A 26 -31.73 15.38 25.70
CA LYS A 26 -32.63 14.62 26.58
C LYS A 26 -33.42 15.59 27.46
N THR A 27 -34.75 15.53 27.42
CA THR A 27 -35.63 16.34 28.29
C THR A 27 -35.64 15.79 29.72
N VAL A 28 -35.25 16.61 30.72
CA VAL A 28 -35.45 16.30 32.15
C VAL A 28 -36.79 16.87 32.60
N THR A 29 -37.58 16.11 33.36
CA THR A 29 -38.83 16.61 33.98
C THR A 29 -38.67 16.66 35.48
N LEU A 30 -38.88 17.83 36.08
CA LEU A 30 -38.99 18.02 37.53
C LEU A 30 -40.45 17.85 37.95
N SER A 31 -40.70 17.22 39.10
CA SER A 31 -42.04 17.09 39.69
C SER A 31 -42.01 17.62 41.12
N TRP A 32 -42.97 18.47 41.48
CA TRP A 32 -43.03 19.12 42.79
C TRP A 32 -44.44 19.06 43.40
N SER A 33 -44.52 19.10 44.73
CA SER A 33 -45.76 19.14 45.52
C SER A 33 -46.04 20.57 45.98
N ALA A 34 -47.18 21.13 45.59
CA ALA A 34 -47.40 22.56 45.70
C ALA A 34 -47.65 23.08 47.13
N GLY A 35 -46.67 23.84 47.63
CA GLY A 35 -46.84 24.92 48.60
C GLY A 35 -45.82 26.01 48.26
N SER A 36 -46.28 27.05 47.54
CA SER A 36 -45.55 28.20 46.94
C SER A 36 -44.53 27.91 45.81
N ALA A 37 -45.03 27.84 44.57
CA ALA A 37 -44.21 28.05 43.36
C ALA A 37 -43.59 29.46 43.28
N ALA A 38 -43.77 30.29 44.32
CA ALA A 38 -43.26 31.64 44.48
C ALA A 38 -41.88 31.70 45.17
N ASP A 39 -41.34 30.58 45.67
CA ASP A 39 -40.13 30.58 46.51
C ASP A 39 -38.92 29.87 45.88
N ILE A 40 -38.94 29.50 44.59
CA ILE A 40 -37.78 28.87 43.92
C ILE A 40 -36.77 29.97 43.55
N ALA A 41 -35.61 29.94 44.20
CA ALA A 41 -34.51 30.87 43.92
C ALA A 41 -33.57 30.37 42.81
N GLY A 42 -33.44 29.05 42.65
CA GLY A 42 -32.57 28.46 41.63
C GLY A 42 -32.59 26.94 41.60
N TYR A 43 -31.66 26.36 40.85
CA TYR A 43 -31.48 24.92 40.67
C TYR A 43 -30.01 24.51 40.85
N LYS A 44 -29.77 23.25 41.23
CA LYS A 44 -28.44 22.63 41.29
C LYS A 44 -28.39 21.36 40.46
N VAL A 45 -27.30 21.18 39.73
CA VAL A 45 -27.04 19.97 38.92
C VAL A 45 -26.02 19.10 39.66
N TYR A 46 -26.33 17.81 39.75
CA TYR A 46 -25.49 16.77 40.32
C TYR A 46 -25.16 15.77 39.22
N TYR A 47 -23.92 15.31 39.17
CA TYR A 47 -23.51 14.26 38.25
C TYR A 47 -22.45 13.35 38.88
N ASP A 48 -22.38 12.12 38.37
CA ASP A 48 -21.38 11.14 38.77
C ASP A 48 -20.94 10.30 37.55
N ALA A 49 -19.65 9.96 37.52
CA ALA A 49 -19.04 9.12 36.51
C ALA A 49 -19.04 7.67 37.03
N GLY A 50 -20.01 6.86 36.57
CA GLY A 50 -20.15 5.47 36.99
C GLY A 50 -21.60 5.00 37.18
N ASP A 51 -21.75 3.80 37.76
CA ASP A 51 -23.04 3.18 38.07
C ASP A 51 -23.30 3.15 39.58
N SER A 52 -24.03 4.15 40.07
CA SER A 52 -24.67 4.07 41.39
C SER A 52 -26.01 4.82 41.38
N GLY A 53 -27.06 4.12 41.83
CA GLY A 53 -28.41 4.66 41.96
C GLY A 53 -28.50 5.78 42.99
N LEU A 54 -29.64 6.49 42.99
CA LEU A 54 -29.89 7.59 43.93
C LEU A 54 -29.83 7.13 45.40
N PRO A 55 -29.38 7.99 46.33
CA PRO A 55 -28.91 9.34 46.07
C PRO A 55 -27.48 9.35 45.51
N LEU A 56 -27.16 10.33 44.67
CA LEU A 56 -25.77 10.64 44.32
C LEU A 56 -25.13 11.29 45.57
N VAL A 57 -24.72 10.47 46.55
CA VAL A 57 -24.10 10.89 47.82
C VAL A 57 -22.63 10.49 47.82
N GLY A 58 -21.75 11.50 47.77
CA GLY A 58 -20.33 11.35 47.48
C GLY A 58 -19.50 10.48 48.43
N SER A 59 -18.46 9.88 47.86
CA SER A 59 -17.10 9.75 48.43
C SER A 59 -16.03 9.38 47.36
N GLY A 60 -16.37 9.49 46.07
CA GLY A 60 -15.44 9.52 44.93
C GLY A 60 -15.83 10.58 43.90
N ALA A 61 -16.81 11.43 44.25
CA ALA A 61 -17.17 12.61 43.49
C ALA A 61 -15.97 13.55 43.52
N ASN A 62 -15.14 13.53 42.47
CA ASN A 62 -14.53 14.79 42.08
C ASN A 62 -15.71 15.71 41.80
N GLU A 63 -15.99 16.59 42.77
CA GLU A 63 -16.90 17.72 42.65
C GLU A 63 -16.45 18.55 41.45
N GLY A 64 -16.81 18.12 40.25
CA GLY A 64 -16.48 18.87 39.06
C GLY A 64 -17.45 20.03 38.97
N GLY A 65 -17.03 21.14 39.56
CA GLY A 65 -17.69 22.42 39.42
C GLY A 65 -18.88 22.58 40.35
N SER A 66 -18.69 23.50 41.29
CA SER A 66 -19.69 24.23 42.07
C SER A 66 -21.13 24.25 41.53
N PRO A 67 -22.13 24.38 42.41
CA PRO A 67 -23.52 24.62 42.01
C PRO A 67 -23.62 25.74 40.98
N ILE A 68 -24.25 25.45 39.83
CA ILE A 68 -24.50 26.41 38.77
C ILE A 68 -25.90 26.97 38.99
N ASP A 69 -25.96 28.13 39.64
CA ASP A 69 -27.20 28.87 39.88
C ASP A 69 -27.79 29.38 38.56
N VAL A 70 -29.03 29.03 38.27
CA VAL A 70 -29.75 29.46 37.07
C VAL A 70 -31.23 29.67 37.36
N GLY A 71 -31.80 30.70 36.73
CA GLY A 71 -33.23 31.04 36.80
C GLY A 71 -34.13 30.05 36.05
N LEU A 72 -35.25 30.55 35.51
CA LEU A 72 -36.35 29.74 34.93
C LEU A 72 -35.96 28.83 33.74
N SER A 73 -34.74 28.95 33.20
CA SER A 73 -34.16 28.09 32.17
C SER A 73 -32.71 27.76 32.50
N LEU A 74 -32.36 26.46 32.48
CA LEU A 74 -31.02 25.96 32.78
C LEU A 74 -30.33 25.47 31.50
N ASN A 75 -29.36 26.24 31.03
CA ASN A 75 -28.41 25.84 30.00
C ASN A 75 -27.02 25.79 30.65
N THR A 76 -26.43 24.62 30.74
CA THR A 76 -25.07 24.46 31.27
C THR A 76 -24.25 23.49 30.43
N VAL A 77 -22.94 23.74 30.38
CA VAL A 77 -21.95 22.87 29.74
C VAL A 77 -21.09 22.28 30.85
N LEU A 78 -21.16 20.96 31.02
CA LEU A 78 -20.25 20.23 31.89
C LEU A 78 -18.98 19.91 31.09
N THR A 79 -17.82 20.33 31.60
CA THR A 79 -16.51 20.11 30.98
C THR A 79 -15.67 19.17 31.85
N GLY A 80 -14.69 18.48 31.25
CA GLY A 80 -13.78 17.60 31.98
C GLY A 80 -14.32 16.22 32.35
N LEU A 81 -15.48 15.82 31.79
CA LEU A 81 -16.01 14.47 31.96
C LEU A 81 -15.29 13.47 31.04
N PRO A 82 -14.81 12.32 31.58
CA PRO A 82 -14.26 11.24 30.75
C PRO A 82 -15.29 10.73 29.73
N SER A 83 -14.93 10.65 28.45
CA SER A 83 -15.85 10.23 27.38
C SER A 83 -16.08 8.72 27.32
N ASP A 84 -15.24 7.93 27.99
CA ASP A 84 -15.26 6.48 28.04
C ASP A 84 -16.18 5.92 29.14
N GLN A 85 -16.86 6.78 29.89
CA GLN A 85 -17.70 6.40 31.02
C GLN A 85 -19.16 6.83 30.83
N THR A 86 -20.05 6.07 31.48
CA THR A 86 -21.45 6.44 31.68
C THR A 86 -21.54 7.51 32.76
N HIS A 87 -22.23 8.61 32.48
CA HIS A 87 -22.52 9.66 33.46
C HIS A 87 -24.00 9.64 33.83
N ARG A 88 -24.30 9.73 35.12
CA ARG A 88 -25.67 9.93 35.63
C ARG A 88 -25.81 11.37 36.10
N LEU A 89 -26.90 12.03 35.72
CA LEU A 89 -27.19 13.43 36.10
C LEU A 89 -28.55 13.54 36.77
N ALA A 90 -28.63 14.35 37.81
CA ALA A 90 -29.87 14.70 38.49
C ALA A 90 -29.88 16.19 38.88
N VAL A 91 -31.06 16.76 39.08
CA VAL A 91 -31.25 18.18 39.39
C VAL A 91 -32.09 18.34 40.65
N THR A 92 -31.73 19.26 41.53
CA THR A 92 -32.58 19.75 42.63
C THR A 92 -32.95 21.21 42.40
N ALA A 93 -34.08 21.66 42.95
CA ALA A 93 -34.44 23.07 43.07
C ALA A 93 -34.19 23.54 44.50
N TYR A 94 -33.92 24.84 44.72
CA TYR A 94 -33.78 25.39 46.07
C TYR A 94 -34.49 26.73 46.26
N THR A 95 -34.81 27.04 47.52
CA THR A 95 -35.44 28.32 47.91
C THR A 95 -34.42 29.41 48.23
N GLU A 96 -34.83 30.66 48.39
CA GLU A 96 -33.92 31.75 48.82
C GLU A 96 -33.22 31.44 50.16
N ALA A 97 -33.85 30.63 51.02
CA ALA A 97 -33.27 30.14 52.27
C ALA A 97 -32.29 28.96 52.09
N GLY A 98 -32.04 28.51 50.86
CA GLY A 98 -31.13 27.42 50.52
C GLY A 98 -31.69 26.01 50.77
N VAL A 99 -32.99 25.87 51.03
CA VAL A 99 -33.62 24.56 51.24
C VAL A 99 -33.83 23.86 49.90
N GLU A 100 -33.31 22.65 49.76
CA GLU A 100 -33.38 21.87 48.51
C GLU A 100 -34.60 20.93 48.42
N SER A 101 -35.06 20.70 47.20
CA SER A 101 -36.05 19.68 46.85
C SER A 101 -35.45 18.27 46.81
N GLY A 102 -36.31 17.26 46.60
CA GLY A 102 -35.86 15.97 46.11
C GLY A 102 -35.24 16.06 44.70
N TYR A 103 -34.47 15.04 44.32
CA TYR A 103 -33.87 14.93 43.00
C TYR A 103 -34.89 14.73 41.88
N SER A 104 -34.55 15.20 40.69
CA SER A 104 -35.20 14.87 39.41
C SER A 104 -35.11 13.38 39.06
N ASN A 105 -35.76 12.99 37.96
CA ASN A 105 -35.39 11.76 37.27
C ASN A 105 -33.92 11.80 36.85
N ILE A 106 -33.26 10.64 36.87
CA ILE A 106 -31.86 10.51 36.45
C ILE A 106 -31.78 10.51 34.92
N MET A 107 -30.95 11.39 34.37
CA MET A 107 -30.47 11.27 32.99
C MET A 107 -29.21 10.42 32.97
N THR A 108 -29.08 9.51 32.00
CA THR A 108 -27.87 8.71 31.81
C THR A 108 -27.27 9.02 30.43
N SER A 109 -25.98 9.34 30.37
CA SER A 109 -25.21 9.42 29.12
C SER A 109 -24.76 8.02 28.70
N SER A 110 -24.41 7.84 27.44
CA SER A 110 -23.71 6.63 26.99
C SER A 110 -22.23 6.95 26.85
N PRO A 111 -21.31 6.02 27.20
CA PRO A 111 -19.91 6.17 26.88
C PRO A 111 -19.74 6.21 25.36
N VAL A 112 -18.81 7.02 24.89
CA VAL A 112 -18.39 7.02 23.49
C VAL A 112 -17.17 6.10 23.39
N ALA A 113 -17.32 5.01 22.65
CA ALA A 113 -16.20 4.13 22.37
C ALA A 113 -15.17 4.89 21.52
N VAL A 114 -13.95 5.02 22.04
CA VAL A 114 -12.81 5.48 21.23
C VAL A 114 -12.44 4.33 20.30
N GLN A 115 -12.72 4.48 19.00
CA GLN A 115 -12.23 3.53 17.99
C GLN A 115 -10.70 3.68 17.92
N VAL A 116 -9.97 2.59 18.15
CA VAL A 116 -8.51 2.57 17.98
C VAL A 116 -8.23 2.28 16.51
N ASN A 117 -7.55 3.20 15.85
CA ASN A 117 -7.14 3.08 14.45
C ASN A 117 -6.33 1.79 14.22
N LYS A 118 -6.72 1.02 13.22
CA LYS A 118 -6.01 -0.18 12.74
C LYS A 118 -5.20 0.19 11.52
N ALA A 119 -4.02 -0.41 11.39
CA ALA A 119 -3.20 -0.19 10.21
C ALA A 119 -3.89 -0.78 8.96
N PRO A 120 -3.65 -0.18 7.78
CA PRO A 120 -4.04 -0.79 6.52
C PRO A 120 -3.30 -2.12 6.33
N ILE A 121 -3.85 -2.99 5.48
CA ILE A 121 -3.25 -4.29 5.13
C ILE A 121 -3.02 -4.31 3.62
N LEU A 122 -1.76 -4.39 3.20
CA LEU A 122 -1.37 -4.56 1.81
C LEU A 122 -1.73 -5.97 1.34
N ALA A 123 -2.35 -6.09 0.17
CA ALA A 123 -2.51 -7.38 -0.48
C ALA A 123 -1.13 -7.85 -0.99
N SER A 124 -0.80 -9.12 -0.77
CA SER A 124 0.50 -9.67 -1.16
C SER A 124 0.76 -9.47 -2.65
N ILE A 125 1.89 -8.84 -2.95
CA ILE A 125 2.38 -8.61 -4.32
C ILE A 125 3.20 -9.82 -4.78
N GLY A 126 4.06 -10.34 -3.90
CA GLY A 126 4.94 -11.48 -4.20
C GLY A 126 6.03 -11.17 -5.23
N PRO A 127 6.96 -12.10 -5.46
CA PRO A 127 8.07 -11.91 -6.40
C PRO A 127 7.57 -11.74 -7.82
N GLN A 128 8.26 -10.89 -8.59
CA GLN A 128 7.95 -10.58 -9.99
C GLN A 128 9.15 -10.92 -10.89
N SER A 129 8.90 -11.07 -12.18
CA SER A 129 9.97 -11.26 -13.17
C SER A 129 9.62 -10.68 -14.53
N ALA A 130 10.62 -10.24 -15.27
CA ALA A 130 10.51 -9.87 -16.67
C ALA A 130 11.80 -10.18 -17.41
N ALA A 131 11.71 -10.46 -18.71
CA ALA A 131 12.91 -10.43 -19.55
C ALA A 131 13.27 -8.97 -19.85
N GLU A 132 14.56 -8.71 -20.07
CA GLU A 132 14.98 -7.43 -20.63
C GLU A 132 14.21 -7.06 -21.91
N GLY A 133 14.05 -5.76 -22.14
CA GLY A 133 13.26 -5.21 -23.25
C GLY A 133 11.74 -5.38 -23.12
N ASN A 134 11.25 -6.26 -22.25
CA ASN A 134 9.83 -6.51 -22.04
C ASN A 134 9.26 -5.67 -20.89
N SER A 135 8.04 -5.16 -21.06
CA SER A 135 7.39 -4.34 -20.03
C SER A 135 6.80 -5.19 -18.91
N LEU A 136 7.20 -4.92 -17.66
CA LEU A 136 6.60 -5.40 -16.43
C LEU A 136 5.57 -4.38 -15.92
N GLN A 137 4.33 -4.81 -15.72
CA GLN A 137 3.26 -3.96 -15.19
C GLN A 137 2.36 -4.72 -14.21
N PHE A 138 2.05 -4.10 -13.07
CA PHE A 138 1.08 -4.62 -12.11
C PHE A 138 0.50 -3.49 -11.25
N THR A 139 -0.59 -3.77 -10.55
CA THR A 139 -1.20 -2.85 -9.59
C THR A 139 -1.11 -3.38 -8.18
N VAL A 140 -0.94 -2.49 -7.21
CA VAL A 140 -1.01 -2.82 -5.79
C VAL A 140 -2.37 -2.46 -5.20
N SER A 141 -2.78 -3.17 -4.15
CA SER A 141 -4.04 -2.93 -3.46
C SER A 141 -3.89 -3.18 -1.97
N ALA A 142 -4.77 -2.57 -1.17
CA ALA A 142 -4.83 -2.76 0.26
C ALA A 142 -6.29 -2.61 0.74
N THR A 143 -6.54 -3.07 1.95
CA THR A 143 -7.79 -2.87 2.68
C THR A 143 -7.52 -2.20 4.01
N ASP A 144 -8.48 -1.40 4.47
CA ASP A 144 -8.46 -0.82 5.80
C ASP A 144 -9.77 -1.17 6.52
N ALA A 145 -9.65 -1.57 7.79
CA ALA A 145 -10.79 -2.08 8.56
C ALA A 145 -11.68 -0.96 9.12
N ASP A 146 -11.15 0.25 9.26
CA ASP A 146 -11.86 1.42 9.78
C ASP A 146 -12.46 2.25 8.62
N GLY A 147 -12.05 1.95 7.37
CA GLY A 147 -12.56 2.55 6.15
C GLY A 147 -11.82 3.82 5.75
N ASP A 148 -10.61 4.01 6.28
CA ASP A 148 -9.81 5.20 6.06
C ASP A 148 -9.29 5.33 4.63
N SER A 149 -9.00 6.57 4.24
CA SER A 149 -8.45 6.86 2.91
C SER A 149 -7.00 6.44 2.81
N LEU A 150 -6.67 5.65 1.78
CA LEU A 150 -5.35 5.06 1.63
C LEU A 150 -4.46 5.80 0.62
N THR A 151 -3.21 6.00 1.01
CA THR A 151 -2.13 6.53 0.18
C THR A 151 -1.08 5.46 -0.06
N TYR A 152 -0.53 5.43 -1.27
CA TYR A 152 0.43 4.40 -1.71
C TYR A 152 1.74 5.05 -2.14
N SER A 153 2.85 4.37 -1.87
CA SER A 153 4.17 4.81 -2.32
C SER A 153 5.07 3.60 -2.62
N ALA A 154 6.14 3.86 -3.37
CA ALA A 154 7.17 2.88 -3.65
C ALA A 154 8.56 3.51 -3.46
N ALA A 155 9.51 2.72 -2.97
CA ALA A 155 10.91 3.09 -2.78
C ALA A 155 11.84 2.08 -3.46
N ASN A 156 13.09 2.48 -3.70
CA ASN A 156 14.10 1.68 -4.38
C ASN A 156 13.71 1.26 -5.81
N LEU A 157 12.98 2.13 -6.52
CA LEU A 157 12.65 1.93 -7.93
C LEU A 157 13.93 1.85 -8.77
N PRO A 158 14.11 0.79 -9.59
CA PRO A 158 15.19 0.73 -10.57
C PRO A 158 15.12 1.90 -11.56
N SER A 159 16.25 2.25 -12.18
CA SER A 159 16.27 3.27 -13.24
C SER A 159 15.27 2.92 -14.34
N GLY A 160 14.42 3.89 -14.71
CA GLY A 160 13.36 3.71 -15.70
C GLY A 160 12.07 3.05 -15.17
N ALA A 161 12.05 2.56 -13.93
CA ALA A 161 10.83 2.10 -13.29
C ALA A 161 10.00 3.28 -12.77
N SER A 162 8.68 3.14 -12.75
CA SER A 162 7.76 4.14 -12.23
C SER A 162 6.66 3.52 -11.40
N PHE A 163 6.19 4.26 -10.40
CA PHE A 163 5.01 3.90 -9.62
C PHE A 163 4.10 5.13 -9.49
N SER A 164 2.84 4.97 -9.89
CA SER A 164 1.82 6.00 -9.77
C SER A 164 0.92 5.70 -8.57
N ALA A 165 1.00 6.54 -7.54
CA ALA A 165 0.19 6.38 -6.32
C ALA A 165 -1.33 6.46 -6.59
N GLY A 166 -1.75 7.30 -7.56
CA GLY A 166 -3.17 7.49 -7.87
C GLY A 166 -3.81 6.30 -8.59
N SER A 167 -3.10 5.73 -9.57
CA SER A 167 -3.55 4.52 -10.28
C SER A 167 -3.07 3.22 -9.64
N ARG A 168 -2.20 3.31 -8.62
CA ARG A 168 -1.57 2.19 -7.91
C ARG A 168 -0.77 1.28 -8.82
N ALA A 169 -0.35 1.80 -9.98
CA ALA A 169 0.29 1.01 -11.04
C ALA A 169 1.81 1.17 -10.99
N PHE A 170 2.51 0.05 -10.98
CA PHE A 170 3.94 -0.06 -11.23
C PHE A 170 4.17 -0.36 -12.72
N SER A 171 5.16 0.26 -13.32
CA SER A 171 5.63 -0.08 -14.67
C SER A 171 7.15 0.02 -14.78
N TRP A 172 7.74 -0.92 -15.52
CA TRP A 172 9.17 -0.91 -15.80
C TRP A 172 9.47 -1.69 -17.07
N THR A 173 10.37 -1.19 -17.91
CA THR A 173 10.94 -1.95 -19.04
C THR A 173 12.45 -1.98 -18.84
N PRO A 174 13.00 -3.05 -18.24
CA PRO A 174 14.44 -3.17 -17.99
C PRO A 174 15.24 -3.25 -19.29
N THR A 175 16.46 -2.73 -19.27
CA THR A 175 17.44 -2.89 -20.36
C THR A 175 18.39 -4.06 -20.08
N ALA A 176 19.21 -4.44 -21.06
CA ALA A 176 20.21 -5.50 -20.88
C ALA A 176 21.23 -5.22 -19.75
N ALA A 177 21.58 -3.95 -19.57
CA ALA A 177 22.43 -3.53 -18.44
C ALA A 177 21.74 -3.69 -17.06
N GLN A 178 20.47 -4.09 -17.05
CA GLN A 178 19.65 -4.28 -15.85
C GLN A 178 19.24 -5.74 -15.64
N VAL A 179 19.90 -6.70 -16.28
CA VAL A 179 19.77 -8.12 -15.93
C VAL A 179 20.23 -8.34 -14.48
N GLY A 180 19.43 -9.07 -13.70
CA GLY A 180 19.69 -9.34 -12.29
C GLY A 180 18.47 -9.13 -11.39
N THR A 181 18.70 -9.07 -10.09
CA THR A 181 17.65 -9.01 -9.07
C THR A 181 17.56 -7.63 -8.43
N TYR A 182 16.34 -7.12 -8.28
CA TYR A 182 16.03 -5.81 -7.70
C TYR A 182 15.02 -5.96 -6.57
N THR A 183 15.10 -5.11 -5.56
CA THR A 183 14.12 -5.08 -4.47
C THR A 183 13.43 -3.73 -4.45
N VAL A 184 12.11 -3.73 -4.69
CA VAL A 184 11.24 -2.54 -4.61
C VAL A 184 10.38 -2.66 -3.36
N THR A 185 10.35 -1.62 -2.54
CA THR A 185 9.50 -1.61 -1.34
C THR A 185 8.22 -0.83 -1.64
N PHE A 186 7.06 -1.47 -1.49
CA PHE A 186 5.77 -0.83 -1.59
C PHE A 186 5.18 -0.57 -0.19
N THR A 187 4.60 0.60 0.00
CA THR A 187 4.03 1.05 1.27
C THR A 187 2.62 1.57 1.06
N VAL A 188 1.70 1.17 1.94
CA VAL A 188 0.37 1.77 2.07
C VAL A 188 0.22 2.44 3.42
N SER A 189 -0.46 3.59 3.47
CA SER A 189 -0.73 4.35 4.69
C SER A 189 -2.17 4.88 4.73
N ASP A 190 -2.79 4.84 5.89
CA ASP A 190 -4.08 5.48 6.21
C ASP A 190 -3.92 6.95 6.68
N GLY A 191 -2.68 7.47 6.71
CA GLY A 191 -2.34 8.80 7.24
C GLY A 191 -1.81 8.79 8.68
N SER A 192 -1.95 7.69 9.41
CA SER A 192 -1.47 7.49 10.78
C SER A 192 -0.52 6.31 10.91
N LEU A 193 -0.90 5.15 10.35
CA LEU A 193 -0.17 3.88 10.36
C LEU A 193 0.15 3.45 8.92
N THR A 194 1.00 2.42 8.81
CA THR A 194 1.50 1.92 7.52
C THR A 194 1.67 0.42 7.50
N ASP A 195 1.57 -0.17 6.32
CA ASP A 195 2.01 -1.54 6.02
C ASP A 195 2.92 -1.56 4.78
N THR A 196 3.90 -2.47 4.76
CA THR A 196 4.96 -2.49 3.74
C THR A 196 5.32 -3.89 3.27
N GLU A 197 5.62 -4.05 1.98
CA GLU A 197 6.13 -5.28 1.38
C GLU A 197 7.36 -4.99 0.51
N ALA A 198 8.44 -5.75 0.73
CA ALA A 198 9.62 -5.74 -0.13
C ALA A 198 9.46 -6.80 -1.23
N VAL A 199 9.34 -6.34 -2.46
CA VAL A 199 9.10 -7.17 -3.65
C VAL A 199 10.40 -7.38 -4.39
N GLU A 200 10.78 -8.64 -4.55
CA GLU A 200 11.89 -9.05 -5.40
C GLU A 200 11.44 -9.09 -6.87
N ILE A 201 12.17 -8.40 -7.75
CA ILE A 201 11.94 -8.39 -9.19
C ILE A 201 13.19 -8.95 -9.88
N THR A 202 13.04 -10.07 -10.58
CA THR A 202 14.12 -10.69 -11.36
C THR A 202 14.03 -10.30 -12.82
N VAL A 203 15.08 -9.69 -13.35
CA VAL A 203 15.26 -9.44 -14.77
C VAL A 203 16.11 -10.55 -15.37
N THR A 204 15.55 -11.26 -16.34
CA THR A 204 16.28 -12.28 -17.09
C THR A 204 16.81 -11.69 -18.39
N ASP A 205 18.01 -12.13 -18.77
CA ASP A 205 18.59 -11.87 -20.08
C ASP A 205 17.76 -12.49 -21.20
N LEU A 206 17.77 -11.87 -22.38
CA LEU A 206 17.14 -12.38 -23.59
C LEU A 206 18.19 -12.58 -24.68
N ASN A 207 18.94 -13.67 -24.55
CA ASN A 207 19.98 -14.10 -25.49
C ASN A 207 19.59 -13.89 -26.96
N LEU A 208 20.43 -13.12 -27.65
CA LEU A 208 20.42 -12.87 -29.09
C LEU A 208 21.44 -13.79 -29.75
N ALA A 209 21.11 -14.31 -30.93
CA ALA A 209 22.04 -15.17 -31.65
C ALA A 209 23.30 -14.38 -32.08
N PRO A 210 24.47 -15.03 -32.15
CA PRO A 210 25.65 -14.41 -32.73
C PRO A 210 25.40 -14.09 -34.20
N VAL A 211 26.12 -13.11 -34.73
CA VAL A 211 26.06 -12.71 -36.14
C VAL A 211 27.40 -13.01 -36.80
N LEU A 212 27.41 -13.95 -37.73
CA LEU A 212 28.57 -14.29 -38.53
C LEU A 212 28.85 -13.17 -39.55
N ALA A 213 30.10 -12.70 -39.61
CA ALA A 213 30.50 -11.74 -40.64
C ALA A 213 30.48 -12.44 -42.00
N LEU A 214 29.89 -11.78 -42.99
CA LEU A 214 29.75 -12.33 -44.35
C LEU A 214 31.11 -12.80 -44.89
N ILE A 215 31.21 -14.11 -45.15
CA ILE A 215 32.39 -14.75 -45.74
C ILE A 215 32.35 -14.59 -47.26
N GLY A 216 31.18 -14.80 -47.87
CA GLY A 216 30.97 -14.71 -49.30
C GLY A 216 31.65 -15.84 -50.09
N ALA A 217 31.30 -15.95 -51.38
CA ALA A 217 31.87 -16.96 -52.26
C ALA A 217 33.39 -16.78 -52.42
N GLN A 218 34.11 -17.90 -52.47
CA GLN A 218 35.56 -17.95 -52.59
C GLN A 218 35.97 -18.65 -53.88
N SER A 219 37.16 -18.34 -54.39
CA SER A 219 37.78 -19.07 -55.49
C SER A 219 39.28 -19.18 -55.33
N VAL A 220 39.86 -20.26 -55.85
CA VAL A 220 41.29 -20.52 -55.78
C VAL A 220 41.72 -21.36 -56.98
N ALA A 221 42.89 -21.08 -57.56
CA ALA A 221 43.42 -21.94 -58.61
C ALA A 221 43.92 -23.27 -58.01
N ASP A 222 43.88 -24.35 -58.80
CA ASP A 222 44.49 -25.61 -58.38
C ASP A 222 45.98 -25.43 -58.04
N GLY A 223 46.45 -26.16 -57.03
CA GLY A 223 47.80 -26.05 -56.48
C GLY A 223 48.07 -24.81 -55.62
N SER A 224 47.14 -23.85 -55.53
CA SER A 224 47.25 -22.67 -54.67
C SER A 224 46.51 -22.85 -53.35
N THR A 225 46.96 -22.20 -52.28
CA THR A 225 46.30 -22.28 -50.96
C THR A 225 45.23 -21.20 -50.83
N LEU A 226 43.98 -21.59 -50.61
CA LEU A 226 42.91 -20.73 -50.12
C LEU A 226 42.97 -20.69 -48.60
N GLN A 227 43.14 -19.49 -48.03
CA GLN A 227 43.17 -19.30 -46.59
C GLN A 227 42.45 -18.01 -46.22
N PHE A 228 41.55 -18.08 -45.24
CA PHE A 228 40.86 -16.92 -44.69
C PHE A 228 40.45 -17.18 -43.24
N THR A 229 40.22 -16.10 -42.50
CA THR A 229 39.70 -16.13 -41.14
C THR A 229 38.23 -15.73 -41.14
N ILE A 230 37.41 -16.39 -40.33
CA ILE A 230 36.02 -15.97 -40.10
C ILE A 230 35.92 -15.21 -38.78
N SER A 231 34.94 -14.31 -38.70
CA SER A 231 34.65 -13.55 -37.49
C SER A 231 33.15 -13.46 -37.27
N ALA A 232 32.75 -13.16 -36.05
CA ALA A 232 31.36 -12.94 -35.67
C ALA A 232 31.32 -11.92 -34.53
N THR A 233 30.15 -11.34 -34.32
CA THR A 233 29.84 -10.50 -33.17
C THR A 233 28.65 -11.06 -32.42
N ASP A 234 28.64 -10.86 -31.11
CA ASP A 234 27.51 -11.19 -30.26
C ASP A 234 27.04 -9.92 -29.55
N ALA A 235 25.74 -9.69 -29.51
CA ALA A 235 25.19 -8.45 -28.96
C ALA A 235 25.21 -8.45 -27.42
N ASP A 236 25.10 -9.62 -26.80
CA ASP A 236 25.09 -9.82 -25.35
C ASP A 236 26.52 -10.00 -24.81
N GLY A 237 27.47 -10.23 -25.72
CA GLY A 237 28.90 -10.37 -25.41
C GLY A 237 29.27 -11.80 -25.02
N ASP A 238 28.45 -12.77 -25.42
CA ASP A 238 28.66 -14.17 -25.12
C ASP A 238 29.91 -14.75 -25.79
N SER A 239 30.44 -15.81 -25.20
CA SER A 239 31.62 -16.49 -25.72
C SER A 239 31.28 -17.31 -26.97
N LEU A 240 31.98 -17.03 -28.06
CA LEU A 240 31.69 -17.65 -29.35
C LEU A 240 32.54 -18.87 -29.65
N SER A 241 31.88 -19.91 -30.16
CA SER A 241 32.48 -21.12 -30.71
C SER A 241 32.22 -21.20 -32.21
N TYR A 242 33.21 -21.68 -32.96
CA TYR A 242 33.18 -21.73 -34.42
C TYR A 242 33.33 -23.16 -34.91
N SER A 243 32.66 -23.50 -36.00
CA SER A 243 32.80 -24.80 -36.65
C SER A 243 32.61 -24.71 -38.16
N ALA A 244 33.08 -25.73 -38.88
CA ALA A 244 32.87 -25.87 -40.30
C ALA A 244 32.45 -27.31 -40.64
N ALA A 245 31.51 -27.46 -41.55
CA ALA A 245 31.02 -28.73 -42.06
C ALA A 245 31.17 -28.79 -43.59
N ASN A 246 31.13 -30.01 -44.14
CA ASN A 246 31.29 -30.27 -45.58
C ASN A 246 32.64 -29.82 -46.15
N LEU A 247 33.71 -29.95 -45.36
CA LEU A 247 35.07 -29.64 -45.80
C LEU A 247 35.49 -30.55 -46.98
N PRO A 248 35.99 -29.98 -48.10
CA PRO A 248 36.59 -30.77 -49.17
C PRO A 248 37.78 -31.59 -48.67
N SER A 249 38.12 -32.67 -49.38
CA SER A 249 39.31 -33.46 -49.04
C SER A 249 40.57 -32.58 -49.01
N GLY A 250 41.32 -32.65 -47.91
CA GLY A 250 42.51 -31.83 -47.68
C GLY A 250 42.24 -30.41 -47.19
N ALA A 251 40.98 -29.99 -47.05
CA ALA A 251 40.63 -28.75 -46.38
C ALA A 251 40.64 -28.94 -44.86
N SER A 252 40.93 -27.87 -44.13
CA SER A 252 40.93 -27.85 -42.67
C SER A 252 40.35 -26.54 -42.15
N PHE A 253 39.74 -26.61 -40.97
CA PHE A 253 39.31 -25.43 -40.22
C PHE A 253 39.82 -25.53 -38.78
N ASP A 254 40.68 -24.59 -38.40
CA ASP A 254 41.11 -24.41 -37.01
C ASP A 254 40.09 -23.49 -36.33
N ALA A 255 39.24 -24.07 -35.49
CA ALA A 255 38.19 -23.34 -34.78
C ALA A 255 38.74 -22.32 -33.77
N ALA A 256 39.91 -22.57 -33.17
CA ALA A 256 40.52 -21.68 -32.19
C ALA A 256 41.18 -20.47 -32.87
N ALA A 257 41.92 -20.73 -33.96
CA ALA A 257 42.47 -19.65 -34.79
C ALA A 257 41.42 -18.97 -35.68
N ARG A 258 40.28 -19.64 -35.89
CA ARG A 258 39.18 -19.28 -36.81
C ARG A 258 39.62 -19.28 -38.28
N VAL A 259 40.62 -20.09 -38.63
CA VAL A 259 41.27 -20.09 -39.95
C VAL A 259 40.84 -21.31 -40.75
N PHE A 260 40.26 -21.08 -41.93
CA PHE A 260 40.08 -22.09 -42.96
C PHE A 260 41.33 -22.15 -43.85
N SER A 261 41.75 -23.35 -44.25
CA SER A 261 42.87 -23.57 -45.17
C SER A 261 42.61 -24.76 -46.09
N TRP A 262 42.84 -24.57 -47.39
CA TRP A 262 42.70 -25.63 -48.39
C TRP A 262 43.61 -25.41 -49.60
N THR A 263 44.33 -26.45 -50.02
CA THR A 263 45.15 -26.46 -51.24
C THR A 263 44.61 -27.54 -52.18
N PRO A 264 43.65 -27.22 -53.07
CA PRO A 264 43.07 -28.21 -53.98
C PRO A 264 44.06 -28.68 -55.04
N THR A 265 43.88 -29.90 -55.50
CA THR A 265 44.58 -30.47 -56.66
C THR A 265 43.79 -30.29 -57.95
N THR A 266 44.42 -30.51 -59.11
CA THR A 266 43.74 -30.51 -60.43
C THR A 266 42.54 -31.47 -60.49
N ALA A 267 42.58 -32.59 -59.77
CA ALA A 267 41.47 -33.54 -59.69
C ALA A 267 40.26 -33.01 -58.90
N GLN A 268 40.43 -31.89 -58.19
CA GLN A 268 39.40 -31.25 -57.37
C GLN A 268 38.80 -30.01 -58.05
N ALA A 269 38.99 -29.80 -59.35
CA ALA A 269 38.31 -28.74 -60.10
C ALA A 269 36.78 -28.84 -59.95
N GLY A 270 36.12 -27.70 -59.76
CA GLY A 270 34.66 -27.63 -59.57
C GLY A 270 34.23 -26.81 -58.37
N THR A 271 32.95 -26.95 -57.99
CA THR A 271 32.31 -26.15 -56.94
C THR A 271 32.02 -26.97 -55.70
N TYR A 272 32.35 -26.41 -54.53
CA TYR A 272 32.16 -26.99 -53.22
C TYR A 272 31.34 -26.04 -52.36
N THR A 273 30.62 -26.58 -51.38
CA THR A 273 29.89 -25.77 -50.40
C THR A 273 30.34 -26.17 -49.01
N VAL A 274 31.01 -25.24 -48.33
CA VAL A 274 31.44 -25.40 -46.93
C VAL A 274 30.48 -24.58 -46.07
N THR A 275 29.96 -25.19 -45.01
CA THR A 275 29.06 -24.51 -44.09
C THR A 275 29.85 -24.07 -42.87
N PHE A 276 29.92 -22.78 -42.60
CA PHE A 276 30.54 -22.23 -41.39
C PHE A 276 29.45 -21.82 -40.40
N THR A 277 29.63 -22.18 -39.14
CA THR A 277 28.67 -21.92 -38.06
C THR A 277 29.38 -21.26 -36.90
N VAL A 278 28.74 -20.25 -36.32
CA VAL A 278 29.11 -19.66 -35.03
C VAL A 278 27.99 -19.89 -34.02
N SER A 279 28.34 -20.16 -32.77
CA SER A 279 27.41 -20.36 -31.65
C SER A 279 27.90 -19.67 -30.39
N ASP A 280 26.99 -19.05 -29.66
CA ASP A 280 27.16 -18.51 -28.30
C ASP A 280 27.00 -19.59 -27.20
N GLY A 281 26.66 -20.84 -27.58
CA GLY A 281 26.34 -21.95 -26.68
C GLY A 281 24.85 -22.23 -26.52
N SER A 282 23.97 -21.34 -26.99
CA SER A 282 22.51 -21.44 -26.95
C SER A 282 21.90 -21.36 -28.36
N LEU A 283 22.23 -20.31 -29.10
CA LEU A 283 21.80 -20.03 -30.47
C LEU A 283 23.00 -20.11 -31.45
N THR A 284 22.68 -20.06 -32.74
CA THR A 284 23.67 -20.21 -33.82
C THR A 284 23.34 -19.33 -35.02
N ASP A 285 24.37 -18.88 -35.72
CA ASP A 285 24.27 -18.34 -37.08
C ASP A 285 25.19 -19.11 -38.02
N THR A 286 24.81 -19.20 -39.30
CA THR A 286 25.44 -20.10 -40.27
C THR A 286 25.45 -19.54 -41.68
N GLU A 287 26.57 -19.67 -42.37
CA GLU A 287 26.73 -19.33 -43.79
C GLU A 287 27.20 -20.54 -44.61
N ALA A 288 26.52 -20.82 -45.71
CA ALA A 288 26.96 -21.79 -46.71
C ALA A 288 27.81 -21.07 -47.78
N VAL A 289 29.12 -21.31 -47.75
CA VAL A 289 30.10 -20.65 -48.61
C VAL A 289 30.41 -21.51 -49.82
N MET A 290 30.13 -20.95 -51.00
CA MET A 290 30.50 -21.56 -52.28
C MET A 290 31.99 -21.34 -52.55
N MET A 291 32.74 -22.41 -52.84
CA MET A 291 34.16 -22.37 -53.19
C MET A 291 34.35 -22.96 -54.58
N THR A 292 35.06 -22.26 -55.47
CA THR A 292 35.35 -22.73 -56.83
C THR A 292 36.84 -22.94 -57.03
N VAL A 293 37.21 -24.10 -57.57
CA VAL A 293 38.56 -24.46 -58.02
C VAL A 293 38.63 -24.49 -59.54
#